data_AF-A0A388NTX2-F1
#
_entry.id   AF-A0A388NTX2-F1
#
_cell.length_a   1.000
_cell.length_b   1.000
_cell.length_c   1.000
_cell.angle_alpha   90.00
_cell.angle_beta   90.00
_cell.angle_gamma   90.00
#
_symmetry.space_group_name_H-M   'P 1'
#
loop_
_entity.id
_entity.type
_entity.pdbx_description
1 polymer ?
#
loop_
_entity_poly.entity_id
_entity_poly.type
_entity_poly.pdbx_seq_one_letter_code
_entity_poly.pdbx_strand_id
1 'polypeptide(L)'
;MGLDRKVIVTTSRNKQTMTIFIFQAVLLGAVMILFARRSNRYDLYLSLFAVVWTFAVIVIRIIYGVDHAAFYSSDQGTQIVLLNQFIDEGVSLSLDRIIGGRYIIVAPVWLLNTIGFDALLAFKFFQALSLLFTYRVCSDFIRSQEVRLKLWHVVLFSGPLFIFLSTLGLRDLQIVLCVSYFYLGRVPLLRFVALGVSALLRPHLTVALIFAWLVGQWLKRHPLKQTPVALIAITVAVFVAGGFGFALGGFFKYKNNYVSPKLFTQAAWWRFFANLLGLQFLTFGRDVVKLTVPQLLALRLFFVDTFMIPILFIVTLLNNKLAYSALRIEVFVAFVFFLGLVSQTNFNSSRQNLPFLSIMGVLALLGILQSRKLDAEN
;
A
#
# COMPACT_ATOMS: atom_id res chain seq x y z
N MET A 1 30.02 36.72 -3.59
CA MET A 1 30.99 36.02 -4.48
C MET A 1 31.26 34.66 -3.84
N GLY A 2 30.80 33.56 -4.45
CA GLY A 2 30.94 32.21 -3.87
C GLY A 2 29.71 31.31 -3.96
N LEU A 3 28.95 31.38 -5.07
CA LEU A 3 27.83 30.50 -5.39
C LEU A 3 28.14 29.85 -6.76
N ASP A 4 29.09 28.90 -6.81
CA ASP A 4 29.38 28.23 -8.10
C ASP A 4 30.12 26.87 -8.02
N ARG A 5 30.02 26.14 -6.89
CA ARG A 5 30.67 24.82 -6.77
C ARG A 5 29.79 23.63 -6.40
N LYS A 6 28.47 23.79 -6.28
CA LYS A 6 27.56 22.68 -5.91
C LYS A 6 26.69 22.12 -7.04
N VAL A 7 26.79 22.64 -8.26
CA VAL A 7 25.96 22.17 -9.40
C VAL A 7 26.76 21.33 -10.41
N ILE A 8 28.10 21.30 -10.32
CA ILE A 8 28.95 20.75 -11.39
C ILE A 8 29.23 19.24 -11.21
N VAL A 9 29.01 18.65 -10.03
CA VAL A 9 29.34 17.22 -9.79
C VAL A 9 28.17 16.27 -10.10
N THR A 10 26.93 16.77 -10.22
CA THR A 10 25.73 15.96 -10.49
C THR A 10 25.43 15.73 -11.98
N THR A 11 26.13 16.40 -12.89
CA THR A 11 25.79 16.40 -14.32
C THR A 11 26.52 15.31 -15.13
N SER A 12 27.54 14.66 -14.58
CA SER A 12 28.40 13.72 -15.32
C SER A 12 27.89 12.26 -15.32
N ARG A 13 27.19 11.80 -14.27
CA ARG A 13 26.74 10.40 -14.14
C ARG A 13 25.37 10.08 -14.76
N ASN A 14 24.62 11.07 -15.22
CA ASN A 14 23.17 10.92 -15.51
C ASN A 14 22.77 11.06 -16.98
N LYS A 15 23.71 10.93 -17.93
CA LYS A 15 23.39 10.70 -19.34
C LYS A 15 23.47 9.20 -19.66
N GLN A 16 22.63 8.41 -19.01
CA GLN A 16 22.42 7.05 -19.46
C GLN A 16 21.66 7.12 -20.79
N THR A 17 22.27 6.60 -21.86
CA THR A 17 21.66 6.55 -23.18
C THR A 17 20.35 5.76 -23.12
N MET A 18 19.32 6.22 -23.82
CA MET A 18 17.99 5.60 -23.84
C MET A 18 18.04 4.08 -24.08
N THR A 19 18.96 3.64 -24.94
CA THR A 19 19.22 2.23 -25.25
C THR A 19 19.63 1.41 -24.03
N ILE A 20 20.47 1.95 -23.16
CA ILE A 20 20.93 1.26 -21.94
C ILE A 20 19.76 1.11 -20.96
N PHE A 21 18.95 2.16 -20.80
CA PHE A 21 17.77 2.11 -19.94
C PHE A 21 16.77 1.05 -20.43
N ILE A 22 16.49 1.02 -21.73
CA ILE A 22 15.59 0.01 -22.33
C ILE A 22 16.15 -1.40 -22.09
N PHE A 23 17.44 -1.61 -22.33
CA PHE A 23 18.08 -2.91 -22.08
C PHE A 23 17.97 -3.34 -20.62
N GLN A 24 18.25 -2.43 -19.67
CA GLN A 24 18.10 -2.69 -18.24
C GLN A 24 16.63 -3.01 -17.87
N ALA A 25 15.67 -2.26 -18.41
CA ALA A 25 14.25 -2.50 -18.16
C ALA A 25 13.79 -3.87 -18.67
N VAL A 26 14.23 -4.26 -19.87
CA VAL A 26 13.95 -5.58 -20.45
C VAL A 26 14.60 -6.69 -19.64
N LEU A 27 15.85 -6.50 -19.20
CA LEU A 27 16.55 -7.47 -18.34
C LEU A 27 15.81 -7.69 -17.02
N LEU A 28 15.40 -6.62 -16.34
CA LEU A 28 14.63 -6.70 -15.10
C LEU A 28 13.24 -7.31 -15.33
N GLY A 29 12.60 -7.00 -16.46
CA GLY A 29 11.38 -7.65 -16.91
C GLY A 29 11.53 -9.17 -17.06
N ALA A 30 12.62 -9.61 -17.70
CA ALA A 30 12.95 -11.03 -17.85
C ALA A 30 13.18 -11.71 -16.49
N VAL A 31 13.87 -11.04 -15.55
CA VAL A 31 14.03 -11.53 -14.17
C VAL A 31 12.68 -11.72 -13.48
N MET A 32 11.73 -10.80 -13.65
CA MET A 32 10.36 -10.98 -13.11
C MET A 32 9.64 -12.19 -13.72
N ILE A 33 9.83 -12.46 -15.01
CA ILE A 33 9.26 -13.65 -15.67
C ILE A 33 9.85 -14.95 -15.09
N LEU A 34 11.13 -14.97 -14.69
CA LEU A 34 11.70 -16.12 -13.98
C LEU A 34 10.94 -16.40 -12.67
N PHE A 35 10.54 -15.34 -11.95
CA PHE A 35 9.67 -15.45 -10.79
C PHE A 35 8.21 -15.78 -11.15
N ALA A 36 7.77 -15.70 -12.41
CA ALA A 36 6.44 -16.16 -12.81
C ALA A 36 6.36 -17.71 -12.89
N ARG A 37 7.48 -18.42 -12.85
CA ARG A 37 7.52 -19.88 -12.92
C ARG A 37 7.05 -20.50 -11.60
N ARG A 38 6.00 -21.33 -11.66
CA ARG A 38 5.47 -22.09 -10.52
C ARG A 38 5.17 -23.53 -10.93
N SER A 39 5.82 -24.49 -10.27
CA SER A 39 5.60 -25.93 -10.48
C SER A 39 5.61 -26.33 -11.98
N ASN A 40 6.63 -25.86 -12.69
CA ASN A 40 6.87 -26.11 -14.12
C ASN A 40 5.89 -25.48 -15.12
N ARG A 41 4.95 -24.62 -14.69
CA ARG A 41 4.11 -23.80 -15.56
C ARG A 41 4.28 -22.31 -15.25
N TYR A 42 4.14 -21.47 -16.26
CA TYR A 42 4.14 -20.02 -16.09
C TYR A 42 2.77 -19.55 -15.60
N ASP A 43 2.75 -18.79 -14.51
CA ASP A 43 1.52 -18.11 -14.08
C ASP A 43 1.20 -16.99 -15.08
N LEU A 44 0.05 -17.10 -15.74
CA LEU A 44 -0.38 -16.17 -16.78
C LEU A 44 -0.43 -14.72 -16.28
N TYR A 45 -0.90 -14.50 -15.05
CA TYR A 45 -1.00 -13.17 -14.49
C TYR A 45 0.38 -12.56 -14.28
N LEU A 46 1.32 -13.30 -13.66
CA LEU A 46 2.66 -12.80 -13.40
C LEU A 46 3.45 -12.53 -14.69
N SER A 47 3.23 -13.37 -15.70
CA SER A 47 3.85 -13.19 -17.02
C SER A 47 3.32 -11.93 -17.70
N LEU A 48 1.99 -11.75 -17.71
CA LEU A 48 1.37 -10.54 -18.27
C LEU A 48 1.78 -9.28 -17.50
N PHE A 49 1.83 -9.35 -16.16
CA PHE A 49 2.29 -8.26 -15.31
C PHE A 49 3.72 -7.83 -15.66
N ALA A 50 4.65 -8.78 -15.81
CA ALA A 50 6.03 -8.45 -16.15
C ALA A 50 6.14 -7.74 -17.52
N VAL A 51 5.37 -8.20 -18.52
CA VAL A 51 5.33 -7.58 -19.86
C VAL A 51 4.74 -6.17 -19.78
N VAL A 52 3.58 -6.01 -19.15
CA VAL A 52 2.90 -4.72 -19.00
C VAL A 52 3.77 -3.73 -18.23
N TRP A 53 4.40 -4.17 -17.14
CA TRP A 53 5.30 -3.34 -16.34
C TRP A 53 6.51 -2.87 -17.16
N THR A 54 7.15 -3.78 -17.90
CA THR A 54 8.32 -3.46 -18.74
C THR A 54 7.96 -2.42 -19.78
N PHE A 55 6.85 -2.62 -20.48
CA PHE A 55 6.34 -1.68 -21.47
C PHE A 55 6.04 -0.30 -20.85
N ALA A 56 5.31 -0.28 -19.73
CA ALA A 56 4.94 0.96 -19.06
C ALA A 56 6.16 1.77 -18.59
N VAL A 57 7.18 1.12 -18.03
CA VAL A 57 8.40 1.80 -17.57
C VAL A 57 9.18 2.42 -18.74
N ILE A 58 9.25 1.71 -19.88
CA ILE A 58 9.87 2.21 -21.11
C ILE A 58 9.09 3.41 -21.65
N VAL A 59 7.76 3.30 -21.78
CA VAL A 59 6.90 4.39 -22.27
C VAL A 59 7.01 5.64 -21.41
N ILE A 60 7.01 5.49 -20.08
CA ILE A 60 7.20 6.62 -19.16
C ILE A 60 8.55 7.31 -19.43
N ARG A 61 9.62 6.55 -19.66
CA ARG A 61 10.93 7.12 -19.99
C ARG A 61 10.95 7.80 -21.36
N ILE A 62 10.24 7.26 -22.36
CA ILE A 62 10.15 7.86 -23.71
C ILE A 62 9.45 9.22 -23.62
N ILE A 63 8.33 9.32 -22.92
CA ILE A 63 7.51 10.53 -22.87
C ILE A 63 8.17 11.63 -22.02
N TYR A 64 8.71 11.27 -20.85
CA TYR A 64 9.18 12.24 -19.85
C TYR A 64 10.70 12.41 -19.79
N GLY A 65 11.46 11.61 -20.56
CA GLY A 65 12.92 11.72 -20.62
C GLY A 65 13.62 11.53 -19.27
N VAL A 66 14.66 12.33 -19.02
CA VAL A 66 15.48 12.25 -17.79
C VAL A 66 14.66 12.68 -16.57
N ASP A 67 13.72 13.61 -16.74
CA ASP A 67 12.89 14.19 -15.67
C ASP A 67 11.67 13.34 -15.28
N HIS A 68 11.63 12.08 -15.70
CA HIS A 68 10.57 11.14 -15.31
C HIS A 68 10.43 10.91 -13.79
N ALA A 69 11.37 11.41 -12.97
CA ALA A 69 11.26 11.49 -11.52
C ALA A 69 10.25 12.54 -11.02
N ALA A 70 9.91 13.53 -11.85
CA ALA A 70 8.94 14.57 -11.53
C ALA A 70 7.53 14.26 -12.05
N PHE A 71 7.34 13.12 -12.74
CA PHE A 71 6.11 12.80 -13.45
C PHE A 71 4.87 12.74 -12.54
N TYR A 72 4.96 12.05 -11.39
CA TYR A 72 3.78 11.78 -10.58
C TYR A 72 3.84 12.35 -9.16
N SER A 73 5.00 12.38 -8.52
CA SER A 73 5.09 12.90 -7.15
C SER A 73 6.49 13.31 -6.75
N SER A 74 6.57 14.29 -5.84
CA SER A 74 7.80 14.64 -5.13
C SER A 74 8.40 13.48 -4.32
N ASP A 75 7.66 12.39 -4.10
CA ASP A 75 8.15 11.21 -3.39
C ASP A 75 9.28 10.50 -4.16
N GLN A 76 9.24 10.47 -5.49
CA GLN A 76 10.31 9.88 -6.31
C GLN A 76 11.61 10.70 -6.17
N GLY A 77 11.51 12.03 -6.28
CA GLY A 77 12.65 12.92 -6.01
C GLY A 77 13.17 12.78 -4.57
N THR A 78 12.27 12.66 -3.59
CA THR A 78 12.65 12.42 -2.19
C THR A 78 13.41 11.10 -2.02
N GLN A 79 13.01 10.02 -2.71
CA GLN A 79 13.74 8.74 -2.67
C GLN A 79 15.16 8.85 -3.23
N ILE A 80 15.36 9.62 -4.30
CA ILE A 80 16.70 9.90 -4.86
C ILE A 80 17.54 10.70 -3.86
N VAL A 81 16.96 11.73 -3.23
CA VAL A 81 17.67 12.52 -2.21
C VAL A 81 18.10 11.64 -1.04
N LEU A 82 17.21 10.76 -0.55
CA LEU A 82 17.54 9.81 0.51
C LEU A 82 18.62 8.81 0.10
N LEU A 83 18.63 8.36 -1.16
CA LEU A 83 19.69 7.50 -1.69
C LEU A 83 21.03 8.23 -1.73
N ASN A 84 21.07 9.48 -2.19
CA ASN A 84 22.30 10.26 -2.22
C ASN A 84 22.81 10.52 -0.81
N GLN A 85 21.94 10.88 0.14
CA GLN A 85 22.30 11.02 1.55
C GLN A 85 22.87 9.73 2.13
N PHE A 86 22.32 8.57 1.77
CA PHE A 86 22.83 7.27 2.21
C PHE A 86 24.22 6.96 1.64
N ILE A 87 24.47 7.34 0.37
CA ILE A 87 25.78 7.19 -0.27
C ILE A 87 26.82 8.11 0.37
N ASP A 88 26.45 9.36 0.65
CA ASP A 88 27.38 10.38 1.13
C ASP A 88 27.67 10.25 2.64
N GLU A 89 26.66 9.93 3.45
CA GLU A 89 26.78 9.88 4.92
C GLU A 89 27.05 8.48 5.47
N GLY A 90 26.91 7.43 4.65
CA GLY A 90 27.07 6.04 5.08
C GLY A 90 25.96 5.52 6.01
N VAL A 91 26.18 4.35 6.61
CA VAL A 91 25.20 3.69 7.48
C VAL A 91 25.26 4.26 8.90
N SER A 92 24.25 5.05 9.26
CA SER A 92 24.06 5.52 10.64
C SER A 92 23.06 4.63 11.40
N LEU A 93 23.38 4.25 12.64
CA LEU A 93 22.59 3.32 13.45
C LEU A 93 21.52 3.98 14.33
N SER A 94 21.27 5.28 14.20
CA SER A 94 20.23 5.94 14.99
C SER A 94 18.83 5.60 14.47
N LEU A 95 17.91 5.26 15.38
CA LEU A 95 16.53 4.87 15.04
C LEU A 95 15.82 5.95 14.21
N ASP A 96 16.04 7.22 14.53
CA ASP A 96 15.47 8.35 13.77
C ASP A 96 15.97 8.40 12.34
N ARG A 97 17.25 8.07 12.09
CA ARG A 97 17.80 8.02 10.73
C ARG A 97 17.43 6.75 9.98
N ILE A 98 17.26 5.62 10.66
CA ILE A 98 16.80 4.37 10.02
C ILE A 98 15.34 4.53 9.54
N ILE A 99 14.46 5.05 10.41
CA ILE A 99 13.05 5.27 10.11
C ILE A 99 12.90 6.46 9.14
N GLY A 100 13.55 7.58 9.44
CA GLY A 100 13.46 8.81 8.63
C GLY A 100 14.12 8.67 7.26
N GLY A 101 15.28 8.00 7.20
CA GLY A 101 16.05 7.73 5.99
C GLY A 101 15.56 6.54 5.17
N ARG A 102 14.62 5.75 5.72
CA ARG A 102 13.95 4.63 5.02
C ARG A 102 14.94 3.62 4.45
N TYR A 103 15.91 3.22 5.28
CA TYR A 103 17.02 2.37 4.86
C TYR A 103 16.57 1.04 4.24
N ILE A 104 15.40 0.52 4.64
CA ILE A 104 14.80 -0.69 4.05
C ILE A 104 14.58 -0.56 2.53
N ILE A 105 14.27 0.64 2.05
CA ILE A 105 14.04 0.91 0.63
C ILE A 105 15.35 1.26 -0.06
N VAL A 106 16.15 2.09 0.60
CA VAL A 106 17.35 2.68 0.00
C VAL A 106 18.47 1.66 -0.14
N ALA A 107 18.67 0.76 0.85
CA ALA A 107 19.78 -0.18 0.83
C ALA A 107 19.71 -1.21 -0.31
N PRO A 108 18.58 -1.87 -0.61
CA PRO A 108 18.49 -2.77 -1.77
C PRO A 108 18.71 -2.04 -3.10
N VAL A 109 18.24 -0.79 -3.20
CA VAL A 109 18.39 0.02 -4.40
C VAL A 109 19.82 0.52 -4.57
N TRP A 110 20.49 0.88 -3.46
CA TRP A 110 21.91 1.22 -3.45
C TRP A 110 22.77 0.07 -3.98
N LEU A 111 22.47 -1.18 -3.60
CA LEU A 111 23.17 -2.35 -4.10
C LEU A 111 23.02 -2.49 -5.63
N LEU A 112 21.80 -2.35 -6.15
CA LEU A 112 21.54 -2.39 -7.60
C LEU A 112 22.20 -1.20 -8.34
N ASN A 113 22.17 -0.02 -7.75
CA ASN A 113 22.81 1.18 -8.30
C ASN A 113 24.34 1.02 -8.36
N THR A 114 24.94 0.35 -7.38
CA THR A 114 26.38 0.05 -7.35
C THR A 114 26.78 -0.93 -8.47
N ILE A 115 25.88 -1.84 -8.85
CA ILE A 115 26.05 -2.76 -9.99
C ILE A 115 25.91 -2.03 -11.34
N GLY A 116 25.39 -0.80 -11.37
CA GLY A 116 25.24 0.03 -12.57
C GLY A 116 23.82 0.15 -13.12
N PHE A 117 22.81 -0.30 -12.37
CA PHE A 117 21.40 -0.02 -12.72
C PHE A 117 21.02 1.43 -12.42
N ASP A 118 20.17 2.01 -13.26
CA ASP A 118 19.56 3.30 -12.94
C ASP A 118 18.79 3.24 -11.61
N ALA A 119 19.05 4.22 -10.73
CA ALA A 119 18.47 4.23 -9.39
C ALA A 119 16.93 4.26 -9.40
N LEU A 120 16.32 5.00 -10.31
CA LEU A 120 14.86 5.09 -10.43
C LEU A 120 14.27 3.79 -10.96
N LEU A 121 14.92 3.18 -11.96
CA LEU A 121 14.55 1.86 -12.45
C LEU A 121 14.65 0.79 -11.34
N ALA A 122 15.70 0.85 -10.52
CA ALA A 122 15.86 -0.05 -9.38
C ALA A 122 14.76 0.15 -8.31
N PHE A 123 14.37 1.38 -7.99
CA PHE A 123 13.21 1.65 -7.12
C PHE A 123 11.92 1.05 -7.71
N LYS A 124 11.65 1.29 -8.99
CA LYS A 124 10.48 0.73 -9.69
C LYS A 124 10.47 -0.79 -9.65
N PHE A 125 11.61 -1.41 -9.93
CA PHE A 125 11.76 -2.86 -9.91
C PHE A 125 11.53 -3.44 -8.51
N PHE A 126 12.05 -2.79 -7.47
CA PHE A 126 11.84 -3.24 -6.10
C PHE A 126 10.36 -3.17 -5.68
N GLN A 127 9.62 -2.17 -6.15
CA GLN A 127 8.16 -2.13 -5.96
C GLN A 127 7.43 -3.20 -6.79
N ALA A 128 7.89 -3.49 -8.00
CA ALA A 128 7.34 -4.55 -8.84
C ALA A 128 7.51 -5.94 -8.20
N LEU A 129 8.68 -6.21 -7.62
CA LEU A 129 8.91 -7.41 -6.81
C LEU A 129 7.97 -7.47 -5.61
N SER A 130 7.76 -6.34 -4.93
CA SER A 130 6.84 -6.28 -3.78
C SER A 130 5.40 -6.64 -4.19
N LEU A 131 4.95 -6.18 -5.36
CA LEU A 131 3.64 -6.55 -5.91
C LEU A 131 3.57 -8.03 -6.31
N LEU A 132 4.64 -8.56 -6.92
CA LEU A 132 4.74 -9.99 -7.27
C LEU A 132 4.59 -10.87 -6.02
N PHE A 133 5.30 -10.54 -4.94
CA PHE A 133 5.17 -11.27 -3.67
C PHE A 133 3.79 -11.09 -3.03
N THR A 134 3.18 -9.90 -3.14
CA THR A 134 1.80 -9.67 -2.67
C THR A 134 0.84 -10.59 -3.40
N TYR A 135 0.93 -10.67 -4.73
CA TYR A 135 0.13 -11.60 -5.53
C TYR A 135 0.32 -13.05 -5.06
N ARG A 136 1.57 -13.48 -4.84
CA ARG A 136 1.86 -14.85 -4.39
C ARG A 136 1.18 -15.14 -3.04
N VAL A 137 1.37 -14.29 -2.04
CA VAL A 137 0.77 -14.47 -0.71
C VAL A 137 -0.76 -14.55 -0.78
N CYS A 138 -1.38 -13.61 -1.50
CA CYS A 138 -2.84 -13.59 -1.67
C CYS A 138 -3.34 -14.82 -2.43
N SER A 139 -2.68 -15.19 -3.53
CA SER A 139 -3.04 -16.35 -4.35
C SER A 139 -2.89 -17.67 -3.59
N ASP A 140 -1.84 -17.81 -2.78
CA ASP A 140 -1.57 -19.00 -1.96
C ASP A 140 -2.61 -19.16 -0.86
N PHE A 141 -3.05 -18.06 -0.27
CA PHE A 141 -4.12 -18.05 0.71
C PHE A 141 -5.47 -18.45 0.09
N ILE A 142 -5.84 -17.87 -1.05
CA ILE A 142 -7.08 -18.22 -1.77
C ILE A 142 -7.07 -19.69 -2.18
N ARG A 143 -5.95 -20.19 -2.72
CA ARG A 143 -5.81 -21.60 -3.13
C ARG A 143 -5.88 -22.57 -1.94
N SER A 144 -5.42 -22.18 -0.74
CA SER A 144 -5.63 -23.00 0.47
C SER A 144 -7.08 -23.08 0.94
N GLN A 145 -7.95 -22.20 0.45
CA GLN A 145 -9.40 -22.27 0.71
C GLN A 145 -10.13 -23.05 -0.40
N GLU A 146 -9.41 -23.88 -1.17
CA GLU A 146 -9.91 -24.70 -2.27
C GLU A 146 -10.57 -23.91 -3.43
N VAL A 147 -10.30 -22.62 -3.51
CA VAL A 147 -10.82 -21.76 -4.58
C VAL A 147 -9.88 -21.77 -5.78
N ARG A 148 -10.40 -22.12 -6.97
CA ARG A 148 -9.68 -21.97 -8.24
C ARG A 148 -9.57 -20.47 -8.58
N LEU A 149 -8.33 -19.98 -8.73
CA LEU A 149 -8.06 -18.57 -9.03
C LEU A 149 -8.33 -18.26 -10.51
N LYS A 150 -9.21 -17.29 -10.78
CA LYS A 150 -9.47 -16.73 -12.11
C LYS A 150 -8.80 -15.36 -12.26
N LEU A 151 -8.51 -14.91 -13.49
CA LEU A 151 -7.87 -13.61 -13.71
C LEU A 151 -8.66 -12.43 -13.12
N TRP A 152 -10.00 -12.46 -13.20
CA TRP A 152 -10.83 -11.40 -12.63
C TRP A 152 -10.75 -11.34 -11.10
N HIS A 153 -10.47 -12.46 -10.41
CA HIS A 153 -10.22 -12.45 -8.95
C HIS A 153 -9.01 -11.59 -8.60
N VAL A 154 -8.02 -11.54 -9.49
CA VAL A 154 -6.75 -10.85 -9.25
C VAL A 154 -6.94 -9.34 -9.19
N VAL A 155 -7.92 -8.79 -9.91
CA VAL A 155 -8.29 -7.37 -9.86
C VAL A 155 -8.62 -6.93 -8.42
N LEU A 156 -9.10 -7.84 -7.57
CA LEU A 156 -9.45 -7.53 -6.18
C LEU A 156 -8.26 -7.43 -5.24
N PHE A 157 -7.05 -7.89 -5.59
CA PHE A 157 -5.91 -7.80 -4.66
C PHE A 157 -4.59 -7.39 -5.29
N SER A 158 -4.49 -7.44 -6.62
CA SER A 158 -3.38 -6.99 -7.45
C SER A 158 -3.95 -6.36 -8.72
N GLY A 159 -4.86 -5.39 -8.54
CA GLY A 159 -5.53 -4.68 -9.63
C GLY A 159 -4.67 -3.63 -10.37
N PRO A 160 -5.31 -2.91 -11.31
CA PRO A 160 -4.66 -1.92 -12.17
C PRO A 160 -3.93 -0.81 -11.41
N LEU A 161 -4.46 -0.38 -10.26
CA LEU A 161 -3.81 0.65 -9.45
C LEU A 161 -2.45 0.17 -8.97
N PHE A 162 -2.35 -1.06 -8.46
CA PHE A 162 -1.09 -1.57 -7.96
C PHE A 162 -0.06 -1.73 -9.07
N ILE A 163 -0.47 -2.19 -10.25
CA ILE A 163 0.40 -2.27 -11.43
C ILE A 163 0.92 -0.86 -11.75
N PHE A 164 0.03 0.13 -11.82
CA PHE A 164 0.43 1.52 -12.07
C PHE A 164 1.41 2.04 -10.99
N LEU A 165 1.12 1.83 -9.71
CA LEU A 165 2.00 2.25 -8.60
C LEU A 165 3.38 1.60 -8.66
N SER A 166 3.49 0.36 -9.14
CA SER A 166 4.78 -0.31 -9.31
C SER A 166 5.61 0.32 -10.43
N THR A 167 4.98 0.79 -11.50
CA THR A 167 5.68 1.52 -12.58
C THR A 167 6.18 2.89 -12.14
N LEU A 168 5.59 3.44 -11.07
CA LEU A 168 6.00 4.69 -10.45
C LEU A 168 7.06 4.49 -9.36
N GLY A 169 7.30 3.28 -8.85
CA GLY A 169 8.26 3.06 -7.77
C GLY A 169 7.81 3.63 -6.42
N LEU A 170 6.50 3.77 -6.19
CA LEU A 170 5.99 4.22 -4.90
C LEU A 170 6.10 3.13 -3.82
N ARG A 171 6.69 3.49 -2.68
CA ARG A 171 6.92 2.58 -1.53
C ARG A 171 5.67 1.92 -0.96
N ASP A 172 4.49 2.45 -1.29
CA ASP A 172 3.22 1.99 -0.79
C ASP A 172 3.00 0.49 -1.06
N LEU A 173 3.61 -0.07 -2.13
CA LEU A 173 3.52 -1.50 -2.44
C LEU A 173 4.29 -2.40 -1.47
N GLN A 174 5.40 -1.94 -0.90
CA GLN A 174 6.06 -2.67 0.19
C GLN A 174 5.19 -2.71 1.44
N ILE A 175 4.49 -1.61 1.72
CA ILE A 175 3.58 -1.53 2.85
C ILE A 175 2.41 -2.50 2.64
N VAL A 176 1.85 -2.54 1.44
CA VAL A 176 0.81 -3.52 1.04
C VAL A 176 1.32 -4.95 1.23
N LEU A 177 2.55 -5.23 0.81
CA LEU A 177 3.18 -6.53 1.00
C LEU A 177 3.28 -6.91 2.49
N CYS A 178 3.76 -5.99 3.33
CA CYS A 178 3.88 -6.22 4.77
C CYS A 178 2.54 -6.50 5.43
N VAL A 179 1.50 -5.70 5.13
CA VAL A 179 0.15 -5.93 5.66
C VAL A 179 -0.42 -7.27 5.19
N SER A 180 -0.21 -7.61 3.91
CA SER A 180 -0.68 -8.87 3.34
C SER A 180 0.01 -10.07 4.00
N TYR A 181 1.32 -10.02 4.23
CA TYR A 181 2.05 -11.06 4.97
C TYR A 181 1.64 -11.12 6.44
N PHE A 182 1.40 -9.99 7.10
CA PHE A 182 0.98 -9.97 8.50
C PHE A 182 -0.37 -10.69 8.71
N TYR A 183 -1.32 -10.55 7.79
CA TYR A 183 -2.64 -11.19 7.92
C TYR A 183 -2.71 -12.59 7.28
N LEU A 184 -2.12 -12.80 6.12
CA LEU A 184 -2.26 -14.04 5.33
C LEU A 184 -1.05 -14.98 5.41
N GLY A 185 0.07 -14.50 5.96
CA GLY A 185 1.30 -15.27 6.05
C GLY A 185 1.12 -16.53 6.90
N ARG A 186 1.52 -17.68 6.36
CA ARG A 186 1.44 -18.98 7.05
C ARG A 186 2.50 -19.13 8.16
N VAL A 187 3.66 -18.49 7.97
CA VAL A 187 4.80 -18.59 8.88
C VAL A 187 4.76 -17.45 9.91
N PRO A 188 4.64 -17.74 11.22
CA PRO A 188 4.57 -16.70 12.26
C PRO A 188 5.77 -15.74 12.25
N LEU A 189 6.98 -16.26 12.05
CA LEU A 189 8.19 -15.44 11.98
C LEU A 189 8.08 -14.36 10.89
N LEU A 190 7.60 -14.73 9.70
CA LEU A 190 7.43 -13.77 8.60
C LEU A 190 6.35 -12.73 8.90
N ARG A 191 5.34 -13.05 9.71
CA ARG A 191 4.34 -12.07 10.17
C ARG A 191 4.96 -11.02 11.07
N PHE A 192 5.80 -11.42 12.02
CA PHE A 192 6.51 -10.49 12.90
C PHE A 192 7.58 -9.68 12.17
N VAL A 193 8.31 -10.29 11.23
CA VAL A 193 9.24 -9.58 10.35
C VAL A 193 8.49 -8.53 9.52
N ALA A 194 7.35 -8.89 8.92
CA ALA A 194 6.53 -7.95 8.17
C ALA A 194 6.02 -6.79 9.03
N LEU A 195 5.65 -7.06 10.28
CA LEU A 195 5.26 -6.03 11.25
C LEU A 195 6.42 -5.09 11.60
N GLY A 196 7.63 -5.64 11.81
CA GLY A 196 8.85 -4.87 12.06
C GLY A 196 9.24 -3.98 10.87
N VAL A 197 9.20 -4.54 9.66
CA VAL A 197 9.42 -3.76 8.42
C VAL A 197 8.37 -2.67 8.26
N SER A 198 7.10 -2.98 8.51
CA SER A 198 6.02 -1.98 8.51
C SER A 198 6.28 -0.87 9.54
N ALA A 199 6.81 -1.18 10.72
CA ALA A 199 7.14 -0.18 11.74
C ALA A 199 8.22 0.79 11.25
N LEU A 200 9.22 0.28 10.55
CA LEU A 200 10.31 1.09 10.00
C LEU A 200 9.85 1.93 8.80
N LEU A 201 8.87 1.46 8.01
CA LEU A 201 8.34 2.18 6.85
C LEU A 201 7.23 3.18 7.22
N ARG A 202 6.33 2.80 8.13
CA ARG A 202 5.12 3.54 8.51
C ARG A 202 4.69 3.19 9.95
N PRO A 203 5.31 3.79 10.98
CA PRO A 203 5.08 3.44 12.38
C PRO A 203 3.60 3.47 12.81
N HIS A 204 2.85 4.49 12.39
CA HIS A 204 1.43 4.66 12.72
C HIS A 204 0.53 3.58 12.13
N LEU A 205 0.88 3.02 10.96
CA LEU A 205 0.17 1.87 10.42
C LEU A 205 0.41 0.64 11.29
N THR A 206 1.64 0.42 11.73
CA THR A 206 1.98 -0.72 12.60
C THR A 206 1.23 -0.68 13.93
N VAL A 207 1.09 0.51 14.53
CA VAL A 207 0.25 0.68 15.74
C VAL A 207 -1.20 0.25 15.47
N ALA A 208 -1.76 0.60 14.31
CA ALA A 208 -3.10 0.19 13.92
C ALA A 208 -3.23 -1.34 13.77
N LEU A 209 -2.23 -1.99 13.17
CA LEU A 209 -2.19 -3.45 13.02
C LEU A 209 -2.11 -4.16 14.38
N ILE A 210 -1.25 -3.68 15.29
CA ILE A 210 -1.10 -4.25 16.65
C ILE A 210 -2.40 -4.07 17.43
N PHE A 211 -2.97 -2.86 17.42
CA PHE A 211 -4.24 -2.57 18.09
C PHE A 211 -5.34 -3.52 17.61
N ALA A 212 -5.47 -3.66 16.30
CA ALA A 212 -6.46 -4.54 15.71
C ALA A 212 -6.24 -6.01 16.04
N TRP A 213 -5.00 -6.48 16.03
CA TRP A 213 -4.67 -7.83 16.44
C TRP A 213 -5.08 -8.09 17.90
N LEU A 214 -4.81 -7.16 18.82
CA LEU A 214 -5.22 -7.26 20.22
C LEU A 214 -6.75 -7.29 20.38
N VAL A 215 -7.46 -6.38 19.70
CA VAL A 215 -8.93 -6.35 19.69
C VAL A 215 -9.49 -7.65 19.08
N GLY A 216 -8.90 -8.14 18.00
CA GLY A 216 -9.27 -9.40 17.37
C GLY A 216 -9.12 -10.60 18.31
N GLN A 217 -8.06 -10.65 19.11
CA GLN A 217 -7.89 -11.69 20.14
C GLN A 217 -8.92 -11.55 21.26
N TRP A 218 -9.24 -10.32 21.69
CA TRP A 218 -10.26 -10.07 22.69
C TRP A 218 -11.66 -10.50 22.20
N LEU A 219 -12.02 -10.15 20.96
CA LEU A 219 -13.29 -10.54 20.34
C LEU A 219 -13.43 -12.06 20.14
N LYS A 220 -12.33 -12.78 19.94
CA LYS A 220 -12.34 -14.26 19.90
C LYS A 220 -12.66 -14.87 21.26
N ARG A 221 -12.22 -14.24 22.36
CA ARG A 221 -12.49 -14.70 23.73
C ARG A 221 -13.88 -14.29 24.22
N HIS A 222 -14.34 -13.11 23.79
CA HIS A 222 -15.65 -12.56 24.13
C HIS A 222 -16.46 -12.36 22.84
N PRO A 223 -17.10 -13.41 22.32
CA PRO A 223 -17.91 -13.30 21.10
C PRO A 223 -19.10 -12.38 21.39
N LEU A 224 -19.02 -11.15 20.90
CA LEU A 224 -20.16 -10.24 20.89
C LEU A 224 -21.25 -10.83 19.98
N LYS A 225 -22.54 -10.67 20.34
CA LYS A 225 -23.63 -10.95 19.40
C LYS A 225 -23.44 -10.04 18.18
N GLN A 226 -23.04 -10.66 17.07
CA GLN A 226 -22.48 -9.97 15.90
C GLN A 226 -23.59 -9.35 15.04
N THR A 227 -24.28 -8.36 15.61
CA THR A 227 -25.29 -7.58 14.91
C THR A 227 -24.62 -6.42 14.17
N PRO A 228 -25.21 -5.93 13.06
CA PRO A 228 -24.71 -4.72 12.38
C PRO A 228 -24.65 -3.50 13.33
N VAL A 229 -25.50 -3.46 14.36
CA VAL A 229 -25.48 -2.44 15.42
C VAL A 229 -24.19 -2.50 16.24
N ALA A 230 -23.73 -3.72 16.60
CA ALA A 230 -22.46 -3.89 17.29
C ALA A 230 -21.27 -3.41 16.44
N LEU A 231 -21.31 -3.63 15.12
CA LEU A 231 -20.27 -3.15 14.21
C LEU A 231 -20.21 -1.62 14.16
N ILE A 232 -21.36 -0.93 14.17
CA ILE A 232 -21.41 0.53 14.25
C ILE A 232 -20.78 1.03 15.55
N ALA A 233 -21.15 0.43 16.69
CA ALA A 233 -20.58 0.78 17.99
C ALA A 233 -19.06 0.57 18.04
N ILE A 234 -18.57 -0.57 17.52
CA ILE A 234 -17.14 -0.86 17.38
C ILE A 234 -16.47 0.18 16.48
N THR A 235 -17.09 0.54 15.35
CA THR A 235 -16.53 1.52 14.41
C THR A 235 -16.30 2.86 15.09
N VAL A 236 -17.32 3.38 15.80
CA VAL A 236 -17.20 4.66 16.52
C VAL A 236 -16.12 4.59 17.59
N ALA A 237 -16.13 3.53 18.42
CA ALA A 237 -15.15 3.37 19.50
C ALA A 237 -13.71 3.28 18.98
N VAL A 238 -13.49 2.49 17.93
CA VAL A 238 -12.16 2.29 17.31
C VAL A 238 -11.69 3.55 16.59
N PHE A 239 -12.59 4.28 15.93
CA PHE A 239 -12.25 5.54 15.28
C PHE A 239 -11.81 6.61 16.30
N VAL A 240 -12.54 6.71 17.41
CA VAL A 240 -12.19 7.59 18.54
C VAL A 240 -10.84 7.17 19.14
N ALA A 241 -10.62 5.87 19.37
CA ALA A 241 -9.35 5.35 19.86
C ALA A 241 -8.18 5.70 18.92
N GLY A 242 -8.37 5.63 17.60
CA GLY A 242 -7.38 6.06 16.61
C GLY A 242 -7.05 7.56 16.72
N GLY A 243 -8.06 8.40 16.95
CA GLY A 243 -7.87 9.82 17.22
C GLY A 243 -7.01 10.11 18.45
N PHE A 244 -7.30 9.43 19.56
CA PHE A 244 -6.47 9.52 20.76
C PHE A 244 -5.07 8.95 20.55
N GLY A 245 -4.93 7.89 19.75
CA GLY A 245 -3.62 7.36 19.34
C GLY A 245 -2.74 8.41 18.66
N PHE A 246 -3.33 9.32 17.88
CA PHE A 246 -2.60 10.43 17.26
C PHE A 246 -2.12 11.44 18.31
N ALA A 247 -3.01 11.83 19.24
CA ALA A 247 -2.67 12.74 20.32
C ALA A 247 -1.56 12.18 21.23
N LEU A 248 -1.61 10.88 21.56
CA LEU A 248 -0.55 10.19 22.31
C LEU A 248 0.78 10.17 21.55
N GLY A 249 0.76 9.85 20.25
CA GLY A 249 1.97 9.90 19.42
C GLY A 249 2.58 11.30 19.34
N GLY A 250 1.74 12.33 19.25
CA GLY A 250 2.15 13.73 19.30
C GLY A 250 2.78 14.11 20.64
N PHE A 251 2.24 13.63 21.75
CA PHE A 251 2.77 13.86 23.09
C PHE A 251 4.20 13.33 23.24
N PHE A 252 4.46 12.09 22.82
CA PHE A 252 5.80 11.49 22.86
C PHE A 252 6.79 12.19 21.94
N LYS A 253 6.34 12.59 20.74
CA LYS A 253 7.23 13.20 19.74
C LYS A 253 7.56 14.66 20.05
N TYR A 254 6.58 15.45 20.50
CA TYR A 254 6.71 16.90 20.64
C TYR A 254 6.81 17.36 22.10
N LYS A 255 7.03 16.44 23.06
CA LYS A 255 7.25 16.71 24.48
C LYS A 255 6.32 17.81 25.02
N ASN A 256 5.05 17.44 25.20
CA ASN A 256 4.02 18.22 25.93
C ASN A 256 3.14 19.23 25.13
N ASN A 257 3.14 19.18 23.79
CA ASN A 257 2.08 19.83 23.01
C ASN A 257 0.90 18.87 22.78
N TYR A 258 0.01 18.77 23.77
CA TYR A 258 -1.23 18.01 23.65
C TYR A 258 -2.18 18.72 22.69
N VAL A 259 -2.37 18.14 21.50
CA VAL A 259 -3.40 18.59 20.56
C VAL A 259 -4.63 17.72 20.77
N SER A 260 -5.69 18.32 21.33
CA SER A 260 -6.98 17.63 21.49
C SER A 260 -7.50 17.15 20.13
N PRO A 261 -7.86 15.86 19.98
CA PRO A 261 -8.24 15.32 18.70
C PRO A 261 -9.62 15.85 18.25
N LYS A 262 -9.70 16.36 17.01
CA LYS A 262 -10.93 16.95 16.44
C LYS A 262 -11.84 15.87 15.85
N LEU A 263 -12.35 14.97 16.70
CA LEU A 263 -13.02 13.73 16.29
C LEU A 263 -14.45 13.92 15.80
N PHE A 264 -15.21 14.82 16.41
CA PHE A 264 -16.65 15.02 16.13
C PHE A 264 -16.93 16.16 15.16
N THR A 265 -15.99 16.46 14.27
CA THR A 265 -16.20 17.45 13.22
C THR A 265 -16.84 16.81 11.99
N GLN A 266 -17.73 17.54 11.30
CA GLN A 266 -18.34 17.08 10.05
C GLN A 266 -17.27 16.67 9.01
N ALA A 267 -16.16 17.41 8.95
CA ALA A 267 -15.06 17.12 8.05
C ALA A 267 -14.38 15.76 8.35
N ALA A 268 -14.18 15.41 9.62
CA ALA A 268 -13.58 14.13 10.00
C ALA A 268 -14.46 12.94 9.59
N TRP A 269 -15.77 13.05 9.83
CA TRP A 269 -16.73 12.01 9.44
C TRP A 269 -16.91 11.91 7.93
N TRP A 270 -16.95 13.04 7.21
CA TRP A 270 -16.99 13.02 5.75
C TRP A 270 -15.75 12.35 5.14
N ARG A 271 -14.57 12.63 5.69
CA ARG A 271 -13.33 11.93 5.31
C ARG A 271 -13.39 10.45 5.62
N PHE A 272 -13.94 10.06 6.78
CA PHE A 272 -14.13 8.66 7.13
C PHE A 272 -15.01 7.93 6.10
N PHE A 273 -16.21 8.44 5.81
CA PHE A 273 -17.12 7.83 4.84
C PHE A 273 -16.53 7.79 3.42
N ALA A 274 -15.88 8.87 2.99
CA ALA A 274 -15.25 8.93 1.68
C ALA A 274 -14.07 7.95 1.57
N ASN A 275 -13.30 7.73 2.64
CA ASN A 275 -12.26 6.70 2.65
C ASN A 275 -12.86 5.30 2.65
N LEU A 276 -13.91 5.07 3.43
CA LEU A 276 -14.58 3.78 3.55
C LEU A 276 -15.14 3.29 2.20
N LEU A 277 -15.65 4.19 1.36
CA LEU A 277 -16.17 3.86 0.02
C LEU A 277 -15.15 4.03 -1.11
N GLY A 278 -13.92 4.46 -0.82
CA GLY A 278 -12.91 4.79 -1.86
C GLY A 278 -13.17 6.09 -2.62
N LEU A 279 -14.15 6.89 -2.20
CA LEU A 279 -14.60 8.17 -2.80
C LEU A 279 -13.87 9.42 -2.26
N GLN A 280 -12.75 9.25 -1.57
CA GLN A 280 -11.96 10.35 -0.98
C GLN A 280 -11.57 11.49 -1.92
N PHE A 281 -11.57 11.27 -3.24
CA PHE A 281 -11.30 12.34 -4.20
C PHE A 281 -12.35 13.46 -4.19
N LEU A 282 -13.57 13.17 -3.71
CA LEU A 282 -14.64 14.15 -3.52
C LEU A 282 -14.39 15.09 -2.33
N THR A 283 -13.40 14.77 -1.49
CA THR A 283 -13.07 15.58 -0.31
C THR A 283 -11.97 16.61 -0.56
N PHE A 284 -11.42 16.66 -1.78
CA PHE A 284 -10.40 17.64 -2.16
C PHE A 284 -11.03 18.99 -2.51
N GLY A 285 -10.40 20.06 -2.00
CA GLY A 285 -10.65 21.41 -2.50
C GLY A 285 -10.06 21.61 -3.90
N ARG A 286 -10.58 22.61 -4.63
CA ARG A 286 -10.10 22.96 -5.99
C ARG A 286 -8.61 23.35 -6.01
N ASP A 287 -8.06 23.72 -4.86
CA ASP A 287 -6.67 24.14 -4.71
C ASP A 287 -5.67 22.98 -4.75
N VAL A 288 -6.14 21.73 -4.55
CA VAL A 288 -5.27 20.54 -4.43
C VAL A 288 -5.22 19.73 -5.73
N VAL A 289 -6.30 19.75 -6.52
CA VAL A 289 -6.44 18.90 -7.71
C VAL A 289 -6.90 19.75 -8.90
N LYS A 290 -6.04 19.83 -9.92
CA LYS A 290 -6.33 20.56 -11.17
C LYS A 290 -7.38 19.87 -12.06
N LEU A 291 -7.74 18.63 -11.77
CA LEU A 291 -8.69 17.83 -12.55
C LEU A 291 -10.14 18.13 -12.16
N THR A 292 -11.01 18.12 -13.15
CA THR A 292 -12.46 18.25 -12.95
C THR A 292 -13.05 16.99 -12.33
N VAL A 293 -14.22 17.09 -11.67
CA VAL A 293 -14.91 15.96 -11.05
C VAL A 293 -15.18 14.80 -12.04
N PRO A 294 -15.64 15.04 -13.29
CA PRO A 294 -15.83 13.96 -14.27
C PRO A 294 -14.52 13.24 -14.64
N GLN A 295 -13.41 13.97 -14.77
CA GLN A 295 -12.10 13.38 -15.03
C GLN A 295 -11.64 12.50 -13.86
N LEU A 296 -11.90 12.94 -12.62
CA LEU A 296 -11.61 12.13 -11.43
C LEU A 296 -12.47 10.87 -11.37
N LEU A 297 -13.75 10.94 -11.73
CA LEU A 297 -14.61 9.77 -11.84
C LEU A 297 -14.14 8.81 -12.93
N ALA A 298 -13.75 9.30 -14.10
CA ALA A 298 -13.19 8.48 -15.18
C ALA A 298 -11.91 7.76 -14.73
N LEU A 299 -11.02 8.46 -14.02
CA LEU A 299 -9.81 7.85 -13.45
C LEU A 299 -10.14 6.76 -12.42
N ARG A 300 -11.25 6.88 -11.69
CA ARG A 300 -11.73 5.85 -10.77
C ARG A 300 -12.29 4.63 -11.48
N LEU A 301 -12.94 4.81 -12.63
CA LEU A 301 -13.36 3.68 -13.45
C LEU A 301 -12.16 2.92 -14.03
N PHE A 302 -11.09 3.65 -14.40
CA PHE A 302 -9.84 3.03 -14.81
C PHE A 302 -9.16 2.27 -13.66
N PHE A 303 -9.08 2.87 -12.48
CA PHE A 303 -8.61 2.25 -11.24
C PHE A 303 -9.77 1.70 -10.41
N VAL A 304 -10.52 0.77 -11.03
CA VAL A 304 -11.75 0.20 -10.46
C VAL A 304 -11.56 -0.41 -9.07
N ASP A 305 -10.37 -0.96 -8.83
CA ASP A 305 -9.95 -1.53 -7.56
C ASP A 305 -9.98 -0.53 -6.39
N THR A 306 -9.86 0.76 -6.65
CA THR A 306 -9.86 1.79 -5.59
C THR A 306 -11.20 1.97 -4.86
N PHE A 307 -12.33 1.66 -5.50
CA PHE A 307 -13.66 1.79 -4.91
C PHE A 307 -14.40 0.44 -4.85
N MET A 308 -14.17 -0.44 -5.83
CA MET A 308 -14.79 -1.75 -5.84
C MET A 308 -14.35 -2.61 -4.65
N ILE A 309 -13.06 -2.61 -4.29
CA ILE A 309 -12.55 -3.41 -3.17
C ILE A 309 -13.19 -2.97 -1.84
N PRO A 310 -13.15 -1.68 -1.42
CA PRO A 310 -13.75 -1.26 -0.16
C PRO A 310 -15.26 -1.54 -0.10
N ILE A 311 -16.00 -1.29 -1.19
CA ILE A 311 -17.45 -1.53 -1.23
C ILE A 311 -17.76 -3.01 -1.07
N LEU A 312 -17.11 -3.89 -1.84
CA LEU A 312 -17.33 -5.33 -1.72
C LEU A 312 -16.94 -5.84 -0.33
N PHE A 313 -15.86 -5.32 0.24
CA PHE A 313 -15.45 -5.67 1.60
C PHE A 313 -16.53 -5.31 2.64
N ILE A 314 -17.11 -4.11 2.57
CA ILE A 314 -18.19 -3.70 3.49
C ILE A 314 -19.45 -4.54 3.28
N VAL A 315 -19.86 -4.76 2.03
CA VAL A 315 -21.03 -5.60 1.73
C VAL A 315 -20.87 -7.01 2.31
N THR A 316 -19.69 -7.61 2.14
CA THR A 316 -19.40 -8.94 2.69
C THR A 316 -19.18 -8.96 4.20
N LEU A 317 -18.83 -7.81 4.80
CA LEU A 317 -18.72 -7.63 6.25
C LEU A 317 -20.12 -7.53 6.89
N LEU A 318 -21.07 -6.88 6.23
CA LEU A 318 -22.45 -6.70 6.71
C LEU A 318 -23.36 -7.92 6.44
N ASN A 319 -22.93 -8.87 5.63
CA ASN A 319 -23.71 -10.06 5.34
C ASN A 319 -23.79 -10.98 6.58
N ASN A 320 -24.95 -10.98 7.22
CA ASN A 320 -25.24 -11.75 8.44
C ASN A 320 -25.10 -13.27 8.25
N LYS A 321 -25.29 -13.82 7.03
CA LYS A 321 -25.11 -15.26 6.75
C LYS A 321 -23.64 -15.68 6.81
N LEU A 322 -22.73 -14.75 6.57
CA LEU A 322 -21.29 -14.98 6.58
C LEU A 322 -20.65 -14.66 7.93
N ALA A 323 -21.46 -14.68 9.01
CA ALA A 323 -21.19 -14.08 10.31
C ALA A 323 -19.69 -14.03 10.64
N TYR A 324 -19.15 -12.85 10.34
CA TYR A 324 -17.87 -12.28 10.71
C TYR A 324 -16.73 -13.25 11.00
N SER A 325 -16.01 -13.64 9.94
CA SER A 325 -14.70 -14.24 10.15
C SER A 325 -13.86 -13.27 10.99
N ALA A 326 -13.28 -13.76 12.09
CA ALA A 326 -12.52 -12.92 13.04
C ALA A 326 -11.46 -12.07 12.32
N LEU A 327 -10.92 -12.59 11.21
CA LEU A 327 -9.98 -11.91 10.34
C LEU A 327 -10.58 -10.69 9.61
N ARG A 328 -11.83 -10.74 9.15
CA ARG A 328 -12.51 -9.58 8.54
C ARG A 328 -12.72 -8.46 9.55
N ILE A 329 -13.16 -8.79 10.77
CA ILE A 329 -13.29 -7.79 11.84
C ILE A 329 -11.92 -7.21 12.19
N GLU A 330 -10.90 -8.05 12.33
CA GLU A 330 -9.54 -7.61 12.64
C GLU A 330 -9.02 -6.61 11.60
N VAL A 331 -9.14 -6.92 10.31
CA VAL A 331 -8.75 -6.01 9.22
C VAL A 331 -9.59 -4.73 9.22
N PHE A 332 -10.89 -4.83 9.47
CA PHE A 332 -11.77 -3.67 9.56
C PHE A 332 -11.40 -2.75 10.73
N VAL A 333 -11.13 -3.31 11.92
CA VAL A 333 -10.68 -2.56 13.10
C VAL A 333 -9.36 -1.86 12.82
N ALA A 334 -8.39 -2.53 12.18
CA ALA A 334 -7.12 -1.90 11.80
C ALA A 334 -7.34 -0.71 10.88
N PHE A 335 -8.20 -0.89 9.87
CA PHE A 335 -8.54 0.15 8.92
C PHE A 335 -9.21 1.35 9.59
N VAL A 336 -10.24 1.12 10.42
CA VAL A 336 -10.97 2.20 11.12
C VAL A 336 -10.07 2.94 12.10
N PHE A 337 -9.22 2.23 12.85
CA PHE A 337 -8.26 2.85 13.76
C PHE A 337 -7.28 3.73 12.99
N PHE A 338 -6.79 3.23 11.85
CA PHE A 338 -5.89 3.97 10.99
C PHE A 338 -6.54 5.22 10.38
N LEU A 339 -7.82 5.15 9.99
CA LEU A 339 -8.58 6.32 9.56
C LEU A 339 -8.78 7.33 10.69
N GLY A 340 -9.00 6.87 11.92
CA GLY A 340 -9.04 7.70 13.12
C GLY A 340 -7.76 8.53 13.28
N LEU A 341 -6.60 7.89 13.18
CA LEU A 341 -5.29 8.55 13.21
C LEU A 341 -5.13 9.59 12.09
N VAL A 342 -5.45 9.18 10.86
CA VAL A 342 -5.25 10.00 9.65
C VAL A 342 -6.19 11.21 9.63
N SER A 343 -7.41 11.08 10.16
CA SER A 343 -8.40 12.17 10.23
C SER A 343 -7.89 13.40 10.98
N GLN A 344 -6.91 13.21 11.88
CA GLN A 344 -6.26 14.28 12.64
C GLN A 344 -5.23 15.07 11.84
N THR A 345 -4.96 14.66 10.60
CA THR A 345 -4.01 15.33 9.70
C THR A 345 -4.74 16.13 8.61
N ASN A 346 -4.04 17.11 8.04
CA ASN A 346 -4.60 17.92 6.95
C ASN A 346 -4.58 17.20 5.59
N PHE A 347 -3.95 16.02 5.50
CA PHE A 347 -3.76 15.31 4.24
C PHE A 347 -4.72 14.12 4.13
N ASN A 348 -5.57 14.11 3.11
CA ASN A 348 -6.41 12.96 2.75
C ASN A 348 -5.95 12.43 1.39
N SER A 349 -5.79 11.12 1.20
CA SER A 349 -5.32 10.58 -0.08
C SER A 349 -5.60 9.10 -0.21
N SER A 350 -5.88 8.64 -1.44
CA SER A 350 -6.08 7.21 -1.77
C SER A 350 -4.98 6.29 -1.29
N ARG A 351 -3.79 6.84 -1.07
CA ARG A 351 -2.63 6.15 -0.50
C ARG A 351 -2.81 5.71 0.95
N GLN A 352 -3.81 6.24 1.65
CA GLN A 352 -4.13 5.86 3.03
C GLN A 352 -4.85 4.51 3.07
N ASN A 353 -5.66 4.20 2.06
CA ASN A 353 -6.37 2.93 1.96
C ASN A 353 -5.51 1.81 1.38
N LEU A 354 -4.50 2.15 0.56
CA LEU A 354 -3.65 1.19 -0.16
C LEU A 354 -3.21 -0.01 0.69
N PRO A 355 -2.66 0.16 1.92
CA PRO A 355 -2.15 -0.96 2.71
C PRO A 355 -3.18 -2.07 2.95
N PHE A 356 -4.47 -1.71 2.98
CA PHE A 356 -5.55 -2.62 3.28
C PHE A 356 -6.25 -3.19 2.05
N LEU A 357 -6.10 -2.58 0.87
CA LEU A 357 -6.87 -2.98 -0.31
C LEU A 357 -6.63 -4.45 -0.69
N SER A 358 -5.38 -4.92 -0.74
CA SER A 358 -5.10 -6.31 -1.11
C SER A 358 -5.74 -7.32 -0.16
N ILE A 359 -5.64 -7.10 1.16
CA ILE A 359 -6.25 -7.99 2.15
C ILE A 359 -7.78 -7.89 2.14
N MET A 360 -8.34 -6.69 2.06
CA MET A 360 -9.78 -6.48 1.97
C MET A 360 -10.37 -7.18 0.76
N GLY A 361 -9.73 -7.10 -0.40
CA GLY A 361 -10.24 -7.72 -1.61
C GLY A 361 -10.13 -9.25 -1.62
N VAL A 362 -9.08 -9.83 -1.02
CA VAL A 362 -9.04 -11.30 -0.78
C VAL A 362 -10.20 -11.72 0.11
N LEU A 363 -10.44 -11.02 1.21
CA LEU A 363 -11.51 -11.35 2.15
C LEU A 363 -12.91 -11.14 1.57
N ALA A 364 -13.07 -10.09 0.76
CA ALA A 364 -14.32 -9.82 0.03
C ALA A 364 -14.60 -10.92 -0.99
N LEU A 365 -13.60 -11.34 -1.77
CA LEU A 365 -13.74 -12.45 -2.72
C LEU A 365 -14.20 -13.73 -2.01
N LEU A 366 -13.53 -14.09 -0.92
CA LEU A 366 -13.90 -15.29 -0.14
C LEU A 366 -15.31 -15.15 0.45
N GLY A 367 -15.70 -13.96 0.92
CA GLY A 367 -17.06 -13.70 1.38
C GLY A 367 -18.11 -13.90 0.29
N ILE A 368 -17.90 -13.36 -0.90
CA ILE A 368 -18.83 -13.53 -2.04
C ILE A 368 -18.96 -15.01 -2.42
N LEU A 369 -17.84 -15.73 -2.49
CA LEU A 369 -17.84 -17.15 -2.87
C LEU A 369 -18.51 -18.03 -1.82
N GLN A 370 -18.30 -17.73 -0.53
CA GLN A 370 -19.00 -18.42 0.56
C GLN A 370 -20.50 -18.12 0.54
N SER A 371 -20.91 -16.87 0.28
CA SER A 371 -22.34 -16.51 0.22
C SER A 371 -23.06 -17.32 -0.86
N ARG A 372 -22.44 -17.41 -2.04
CA ARG A 372 -23.01 -18.18 -3.15
C ARG A 372 -23.15 -19.66 -2.87
N LYS A 373 -22.23 -20.26 -2.09
CA LYS A 373 -22.37 -21.66 -1.67
C LYS A 373 -23.56 -21.83 -0.74
N LEU A 374 -23.69 -20.96 0.27
CA LEU A 374 -24.81 -20.97 1.21
C LEU A 374 -26.16 -20.74 0.53
N ASP A 375 -26.22 -19.87 -0.48
CA ASP A 375 -27.44 -19.61 -1.25
C ASP A 375 -27.78 -20.75 -2.25
N ALA A 376 -26.85 -21.67 -2.52
CA ALA A 376 -27.10 -22.86 -3.34
C ALA A 376 -27.48 -24.10 -2.53
N GLU A 377 -27.23 -24.08 -1.22
CA GLU A 377 -27.59 -25.14 -0.26
C GLU A 377 -28.98 -24.93 0.37
N ASN A 378 -29.56 -23.72 0.23
CA ASN A 378 -30.94 -23.37 0.60
C ASN A 378 -31.80 -23.24 -0.66
#